data_AF-A0A6L9JJ95-F1
#
_entry.id   AF-A0A6L9JJ95-F1
#
_cell.length_a   1.000
_cell.length_b   1.000
_cell.length_c   1.000
_cell.angle_alpha   90.00
_cell.angle_beta   90.00
_cell.angle_gamma   90.00
#
_symmetry.space_group_name_H-M   'P 1'
#
loop_
_entity.id
_entity.type
_entity.pdbx_description
1 polymer ?
#
loop_
_entity_poly.entity_id
_entity_poly.type
_entity_poly.pdbx_seq_one_letter_code
_entity_poly.pdbx_strand_id
1 'polypeptide(L)'
;MSDKNELVVIDIKPEQAPALYISNGLDGFLNKIRESVNEVPDTTTKKGRDRIASLAAQVSRSKTAIEKPGREYLKRLKEAVRPAEQEMKRFVDACNELRDEVRKPLTDWEAEQEHIKREEKARKAAAELAKQVEVDHEIALLMNEKFDRDFAEKKAELERQRVAYEEEIKQQAAEQARIDAERKASAEIEAAEQREAEAKAAAERAEREKLEALKRAELEKQAAIEAERRKAATDEHARLAEIQHQKDEEKRRRADIDHRKRINNESLQELIKTGISEECAMNCIKAIASGKTSHLKIIY
;
A
#
# COMPACT_ATOMS: atom_id res chain seq x y z
N MET A 1 73.10 114.12 49.78
CA MET A 1 73.16 113.33 48.55
C MET A 1 71.97 112.38 48.54
N SER A 2 70.88 112.80 47.92
CA SER A 2 69.66 112.00 47.73
C SER A 2 69.32 112.10 46.25
N ASP A 3 70.08 111.38 45.42
CA ASP A 3 69.74 111.23 44.01
C ASP A 3 68.44 110.42 43.94
N LYS A 4 67.37 111.16 43.69
CA LYS A 4 66.07 110.63 43.32
C LYS A 4 66.28 109.88 42.01
N ASN A 5 66.11 108.57 42.07
CA ASN A 5 66.02 107.68 40.91
C ASN A 5 64.97 108.26 39.94
N GLU A 6 65.42 109.02 38.95
CA GLU A 6 64.56 109.65 37.96
C GLU A 6 63.77 108.55 37.25
N LEU A 7 62.44 108.73 37.25
CA LEU A 7 61.53 107.85 36.56
C LEU A 7 61.90 107.83 35.07
N VAL A 8 62.48 106.72 34.60
CA VAL A 8 62.52 106.44 33.17
C VAL A 8 61.10 106.10 32.75
N VAL A 9 60.31 107.13 32.48
CA VAL A 9 59.12 107.03 31.64
C VAL A 9 59.66 106.70 30.25
N ILE A 10 59.71 105.41 29.92
CA ILE A 10 60.08 104.92 28.59
C ILE A 10 58.90 105.27 27.67
N ASP A 11 58.87 106.50 27.17
CA ASP A 11 57.91 106.93 26.16
C ASP A 11 58.48 106.56 24.78
N ILE A 12 58.02 105.43 24.23
CA ILE A 12 58.43 104.99 22.89
C ILE A 12 57.63 105.79 21.86
N LYS A 13 58.31 106.72 21.18
CA LYS A 13 57.69 107.47 20.09
C LYS A 13 57.32 106.53 18.93
N PRO A 14 56.20 106.76 18.23
CA PRO A 14 55.78 105.92 17.10
C PRO A 14 56.82 105.76 15.98
N GLU A 15 57.69 106.75 15.80
CA GLU A 15 58.78 106.75 14.80
C GLU A 15 59.92 105.78 15.14
N GLN A 16 60.11 105.48 16.42
CA GLN A 16 61.14 104.54 16.89
C GLN A 16 60.64 103.09 16.87
N ALA A 17 59.32 102.87 16.73
CA ALA A 17 58.70 101.55 16.74
C ALA A 17 59.26 100.59 15.67
N PRO A 18 59.48 100.99 14.40
CA PRO A 18 60.04 100.10 13.38
C PRO A 18 61.47 99.62 13.68
N ALA A 19 62.27 100.42 14.38
CA ALA A 19 63.65 100.07 14.74
C ALA A 19 63.75 99.27 16.05
N LEU A 20 62.76 99.39 16.94
CA LEU A 20 62.75 98.75 18.25
C LEU A 20 61.99 97.42 18.28
N TYR A 21 60.87 97.28 17.56
CA TYR A 21 60.07 96.05 17.51
C TYR A 21 60.56 95.09 16.42
N ILE A 22 61.86 94.85 16.42
CA ILE A 22 62.53 93.82 15.61
C ILE A 22 63.03 92.70 16.52
N SER A 23 63.51 91.61 15.92
CA SER A 23 64.14 90.52 16.68
C SER A 23 65.25 91.08 17.56
N ASN A 24 65.19 90.82 18.88
CA ASN A 24 66.14 91.29 19.90
C ASN A 24 66.28 92.81 20.06
N GLY A 25 65.41 93.63 19.43
CA GLY A 25 65.50 95.10 19.50
C GLY A 25 65.16 95.70 20.89
N LEU A 26 64.52 94.92 21.76
CA LEU A 26 64.09 95.36 23.10
C LEU A 26 65.08 94.98 24.22
N ASP A 27 66.15 94.26 23.90
CA ASP A 27 67.11 93.74 24.90
C ASP A 27 67.80 94.87 25.68
N GLY A 28 68.04 96.01 25.04
CA GLY A 28 68.59 97.20 25.71
C GLY A 28 67.67 97.77 26.79
N PHE A 29 66.35 97.71 26.60
CA PHE A 29 65.38 98.11 27.62
C PHE A 29 65.28 97.08 28.74
N LEU A 30 65.35 95.78 28.40
CA LEU A 30 65.36 94.70 29.39
C LEU A 30 66.58 94.78 30.32
N ASN A 31 67.76 95.07 29.77
CA ASN A 31 68.98 95.23 30.56
C ASN A 31 68.90 96.44 31.50
N LYS A 32 68.38 97.59 31.03
CA LYS A 32 68.13 98.76 31.89
C LYS A 32 67.13 98.47 33.01
N ILE A 33 66.06 97.70 32.71
CA ILE A 33 65.09 97.29 33.74
C ILE A 33 65.77 96.40 34.77
N ARG A 34 66.57 95.42 34.33
CA ARG A 34 67.35 94.52 35.22
C ARG A 34 68.29 95.29 36.13
N GLU A 35 69.04 96.25 35.59
CA GLU A 35 69.93 97.12 36.37
C GLU A 35 69.16 97.93 37.41
N SER A 36 67.99 98.47 37.04
CA SER A 36 67.15 99.27 37.95
C SER A 36 66.51 98.49 39.10
N VAL A 37 66.47 97.15 39.01
CA VAL A 37 65.91 96.26 40.03
C VAL A 37 66.94 95.33 40.65
N ASN A 38 68.23 95.61 40.45
CA ASN A 38 69.34 94.78 40.95
C ASN A 38 69.62 94.95 42.46
N GLU A 39 68.75 95.67 43.18
CA GLU A 39 68.81 95.78 44.63
C GLU A 39 68.16 94.54 45.27
N VAL A 40 68.77 94.00 46.33
CA VAL A 40 68.19 92.90 47.15
C VAL A 40 67.85 93.44 48.55
N PRO A 41 66.65 94.01 48.77
CA PRO A 41 66.22 94.48 50.08
C PRO A 41 66.00 93.33 51.07
N ASP A 42 66.22 93.60 52.36
CA ASP A 42 66.02 92.62 53.45
C ASP A 42 64.53 92.25 53.65
N THR A 43 64.21 90.97 53.45
CA THR A 43 62.85 90.41 53.51
C THR A 43 62.30 90.26 54.92
N THR A 44 63.15 90.31 55.95
CA THR A 44 62.73 90.20 57.35
C THR A 44 62.01 91.47 57.81
N THR A 45 62.33 92.63 57.22
CA THR A 45 61.70 93.92 57.56
C THR A 45 60.48 94.23 56.68
N LYS A 46 59.48 94.92 57.24
CA LYS A 46 58.33 95.42 56.47
C LYS A 46 58.77 96.38 55.36
N LYS A 47 59.72 97.28 55.64
CA LYS A 47 60.25 98.25 54.68
C LYS A 47 60.94 97.57 53.48
N GLY A 48 61.68 96.49 53.70
CA GLY A 48 62.31 95.75 52.61
C GLY A 48 61.29 94.99 51.75
N ARG A 49 60.26 94.39 52.35
CA ARG A 49 59.13 93.80 51.58
C ARG A 49 58.37 94.85 50.75
N ASP A 50 58.11 96.02 51.32
CA ASP A 50 57.45 97.13 50.61
C ASP A 50 58.33 97.67 49.45
N ARG A 51 59.66 97.68 49.62
CA ARG A 51 60.61 98.04 48.55
C ARG A 51 60.60 97.02 47.42
N ILE A 52 60.59 95.72 47.73
CA ILE A 52 60.47 94.64 46.73
C ILE A 52 59.16 94.78 45.93
N ALA A 53 58.05 95.04 46.61
CA ALA A 53 56.76 95.29 45.95
C ALA A 53 56.81 96.53 45.02
N SER A 54 57.48 97.60 45.44
CA SER A 54 57.69 98.79 44.61
C SER A 54 58.55 98.50 43.38
N LEU A 55 59.63 97.72 43.52
CA LEU A 55 60.49 97.33 42.39
C LEU A 55 59.72 96.45 41.39
N ALA A 56 58.92 95.49 41.87
CA ALA A 56 58.06 94.66 41.01
C ALA A 56 56.98 95.49 40.28
N ALA A 57 56.41 96.50 40.94
CA ALA A 57 55.47 97.43 40.33
C ALA A 57 56.14 98.29 39.24
N GLN A 58 57.42 98.67 39.44
CA GLN A 58 58.21 99.39 38.44
C GLN A 58 58.41 98.53 37.18
N VAL A 59 58.81 97.26 37.32
CA VAL A 59 58.91 96.32 36.18
C VAL A 59 57.59 96.21 35.42
N SER A 60 56.47 96.11 36.14
CA SER A 60 55.13 96.00 35.54
C SER A 60 54.72 97.25 34.75
N ARG A 61 55.07 98.45 35.27
CA ARG A 61 54.85 99.72 34.58
C ARG A 61 55.72 99.83 33.33
N SER A 62 57.02 99.51 33.42
CA SER A 62 57.95 99.51 32.29
C SER A 62 57.55 98.50 31.20
N LYS A 63 57.08 97.30 31.57
CA LYS A 63 56.50 96.32 30.63
C LYS A 63 55.34 96.93 29.86
N THR A 64 54.39 97.54 30.57
CA THR A 64 53.18 98.10 29.96
C THR A 64 53.49 99.30 29.05
N ALA A 65 54.48 100.11 29.41
CA ALA A 65 54.95 101.25 28.61
C ALA A 65 55.56 100.82 27.27
N ILE A 66 56.19 99.64 27.20
CA ILE A 66 56.75 99.09 25.96
C ILE A 66 55.71 98.27 25.19
N GLU A 67 54.85 97.50 25.87
CA GLU A 67 53.89 96.63 25.21
C GLU A 67 52.77 97.40 24.47
N LYS A 68 52.25 98.47 25.08
CA LYS A 68 51.12 99.24 24.50
C LYS A 68 51.47 99.87 23.14
N PRO A 69 52.57 100.64 22.98
CA PRO A 69 52.95 101.19 21.67
C PRO A 69 53.27 100.11 20.64
N GLY A 70 53.83 98.97 21.05
CA GLY A 70 54.09 97.83 20.17
C GLY A 70 52.80 97.22 19.60
N ARG A 71 51.77 97.05 20.44
CA ARG A 71 50.44 96.58 20.00
C ARG A 71 49.78 97.57 19.04
N GLU A 72 49.89 98.87 19.30
CA GLU A 72 49.38 99.91 18.39
C GLU A 72 50.13 99.93 17.05
N TYR A 73 51.46 99.75 17.06
CA TYR A 73 52.26 99.62 15.84
C TYR A 73 51.86 98.40 15.01
N LEU A 74 51.70 97.23 15.64
CA LEU A 74 51.21 96.03 14.98
C LEU A 74 49.81 96.20 14.39
N LYS A 75 48.91 96.93 15.08
CA LYS A 75 47.59 97.26 14.55
C LYS A 75 47.71 98.11 13.28
N ARG A 76 48.54 99.16 13.29
CA ARG A 76 48.77 100.02 12.11
C ARG A 76 49.37 99.26 10.93
N LEU A 77 50.32 98.35 11.18
CA LEU A 77 50.90 97.51 10.12
C LEU A 77 49.84 96.61 9.48
N LYS A 78 49.00 95.95 10.29
CA LYS A 78 47.90 95.12 9.78
C LYS A 78 46.86 95.96 9.02
N GLU A 79 46.54 97.15 9.52
CA GLU A 79 45.62 98.09 8.86
C GLU A 79 46.18 98.52 7.49
N ALA A 80 47.49 98.74 7.37
CA ALA A 80 48.15 99.14 6.13
C ALA A 80 48.15 98.02 5.07
N VAL A 81 48.24 96.76 5.50
CA VAL A 81 48.23 95.58 4.59
C VAL A 81 46.80 95.15 4.23
N ARG A 82 45.80 95.49 5.05
CA ARG A 82 44.40 95.10 4.86
C ARG A 82 43.81 95.46 3.49
N PRO A 83 44.04 96.66 2.90
CA PRO A 83 43.55 96.97 1.55
C PRO A 83 44.15 96.04 0.48
N ALA A 84 45.43 95.69 0.61
CA ALA A 84 46.10 94.78 -0.33
C ALA A 84 45.56 93.34 -0.17
N GLU A 85 45.32 92.88 1.05
CA GLU A 85 44.67 91.59 1.30
C GLU A 85 43.23 91.54 0.73
N GLN A 86 42.48 92.63 0.90
CA GLN A 86 41.12 92.74 0.37
C GLN A 86 41.10 92.74 -1.15
N GLU A 87 41.99 93.48 -1.80
CA GLU A 87 42.08 93.47 -3.27
C GLU A 87 42.54 92.12 -3.79
N MET A 88 43.52 91.47 -3.14
CA MET A 88 43.94 90.12 -3.50
C MET A 88 42.79 89.11 -3.39
N LYS A 89 42.03 89.17 -2.30
CA LYS A 89 40.84 88.33 -2.13
C LYS A 89 39.82 88.59 -3.24
N ARG A 90 39.48 89.86 -3.49
CA ARG A 90 38.53 90.26 -4.54
C ARG A 90 38.99 89.79 -5.93
N PHE A 91 40.28 89.86 -6.22
CA PHE A 91 40.86 89.34 -7.46
C PHE A 91 40.72 87.82 -7.57
N VAL A 92 41.07 87.07 -6.53
CA VAL A 92 40.95 85.59 -6.51
C VAL A 92 39.50 85.16 -6.65
N ASP A 93 38.57 85.81 -5.93
CA ASP A 93 37.14 85.52 -6.00
C ASP A 93 36.61 85.79 -7.42
N ALA A 94 36.97 86.93 -8.03
CA ALA A 94 36.59 87.26 -9.41
C ALA A 94 37.19 86.28 -10.45
N CYS A 95 38.42 85.81 -10.27
CA CYS A 95 39.01 84.80 -11.15
C CYS A 95 38.31 83.44 -11.03
N ASN A 96 37.88 83.05 -9.83
CA ASN A 96 37.13 81.81 -9.63
C ASN A 96 35.74 81.90 -10.27
N GLU A 97 35.05 83.03 -10.10
CA GLU A 97 33.75 83.28 -10.73
C GLU A 97 33.87 83.23 -12.27
N LEU A 98 34.86 83.91 -12.85
CA LEU A 98 35.12 83.87 -14.28
C LEU A 98 35.44 82.45 -14.77
N ARG A 99 36.22 81.67 -14.02
CA ARG A 99 36.51 80.26 -14.34
C ARG A 99 35.21 79.45 -14.38
N ASP A 100 34.33 79.63 -13.41
CA ASP A 100 33.09 78.87 -13.30
C ASP A 100 32.12 79.28 -14.41
N GLU A 101 32.04 80.56 -14.76
CA GLU A 101 31.29 81.04 -15.94
C GLU A 101 31.82 80.45 -17.25
N VAL A 102 33.14 80.45 -17.45
CA VAL A 102 33.77 79.86 -18.64
C VAL A 102 33.54 78.35 -18.71
N ARG A 103 33.49 77.66 -17.55
CA ARG A 103 33.23 76.22 -17.47
C ARG A 103 31.75 75.86 -17.61
N LYS A 104 30.84 76.79 -17.28
CA LYS A 104 29.40 76.54 -17.24
C LYS A 104 28.82 75.91 -18.52
N PRO A 105 29.13 76.36 -19.75
CA PRO A 105 28.63 75.72 -20.97
C PRO A 105 29.06 74.25 -21.10
N LEU A 106 30.27 73.91 -20.65
CA LEU A 106 30.74 72.53 -20.66
C LEU A 106 29.98 71.68 -19.62
N THR A 107 29.78 72.20 -18.42
CA THR A 107 29.03 71.51 -17.37
C THR A 107 27.56 71.30 -17.75
N ASP A 108 26.92 72.29 -18.37
CA ASP A 108 25.55 72.18 -18.87
C ASP A 108 25.46 71.14 -20.00
N TRP A 109 26.43 71.11 -20.91
CA TRP A 109 26.51 70.08 -21.96
C TRP A 109 26.76 68.68 -21.39
N GLU A 110 27.66 68.51 -20.43
CA GLU A 110 27.92 67.23 -19.76
C GLU A 110 26.66 66.69 -19.07
N ALA A 111 25.90 67.56 -18.38
CA ALA A 111 24.63 67.20 -17.76
C ALA A 111 23.59 66.76 -18.80
N GLU A 112 23.45 67.51 -19.90
CA GLU A 112 22.54 67.14 -20.99
C GLU A 112 22.93 65.81 -21.64
N GLN A 113 24.22 65.57 -21.86
CA GLN A 113 24.71 64.27 -22.37
C GLN A 113 24.37 63.13 -21.41
N GLU A 114 24.45 63.36 -20.10
CA GLU A 114 24.05 62.35 -19.12
C GLU A 114 22.54 62.09 -19.16
N HIS A 115 21.72 63.14 -19.28
CA HIS A 115 20.28 63.02 -19.46
C HIS A 115 19.92 62.23 -20.72
N ILE A 116 20.51 62.57 -21.87
CA ILE A 116 20.31 61.86 -23.14
C ILE A 116 20.70 60.39 -23.01
N LYS A 117 21.85 60.07 -22.38
CA LYS A 117 22.27 58.69 -22.16
C LYS A 117 21.32 57.91 -21.25
N ARG A 118 20.78 58.55 -20.21
CA ARG A 118 19.79 57.94 -19.32
C ARG A 118 18.49 57.66 -20.06
N GLU A 119 18.00 58.62 -20.85
CA GLU A 119 16.81 58.45 -21.68
C GLU A 119 17.00 57.38 -22.75
N GLU A 120 18.14 57.35 -23.44
CA GLU A 120 18.46 56.33 -24.43
C GLU A 120 18.53 54.94 -23.79
N LYS A 121 19.15 54.83 -22.61
CA LYS A 121 19.21 53.58 -21.84
C LYS A 121 17.81 53.12 -21.43
N ALA A 122 16.97 54.03 -20.95
CA ALA A 122 15.58 53.73 -20.60
C ALA A 122 14.77 53.30 -21.84
N ARG A 123 14.94 53.98 -22.97
CA ARG A 123 14.29 53.62 -24.25
C ARG A 123 14.73 52.25 -24.75
N LYS A 124 16.03 51.93 -24.68
CA LYS A 124 16.55 50.60 -25.06
C LYS A 124 16.00 49.51 -24.14
N ALA A 125 15.98 49.74 -22.83
CA ALA A 125 15.41 48.81 -21.87
C ALA A 125 13.90 48.59 -22.10
N ALA A 126 13.15 49.66 -22.38
CA ALA A 126 11.72 49.55 -22.70
C ALA A 126 11.47 48.79 -24.00
N ALA A 127 12.28 49.03 -25.04
CA ALA A 127 12.17 48.31 -26.31
C ALA A 127 12.50 46.82 -26.15
N GLU A 128 13.51 46.47 -25.34
CA GLU A 128 13.86 45.08 -25.05
C GLU A 128 12.76 44.38 -24.25
N LEU A 129 12.21 45.06 -23.23
CA LEU A 129 11.09 44.55 -22.47
C LEU A 129 9.86 44.32 -23.35
N ALA A 130 9.58 45.22 -24.29
CA ALA A 130 8.47 45.06 -25.24
C ALA A 130 8.64 43.79 -26.10
N LYS A 131 9.83 43.52 -26.63
CA LYS A 131 10.12 42.28 -27.36
C LYS A 131 9.94 41.05 -26.48
N GLN A 132 10.42 41.11 -25.24
CA GLN A 132 10.27 39.99 -24.30
C GLN A 132 8.79 39.71 -24.01
N VAL A 133 7.97 40.75 -23.84
CA VAL A 133 6.53 40.60 -23.63
C VAL A 133 5.84 39.95 -24.83
N GLU A 134 6.22 40.30 -26.07
CA GLU A 134 5.71 39.65 -27.27
C GLU A 134 6.07 38.15 -27.31
N VAL A 135 7.33 37.81 -27.05
CA VAL A 135 7.80 36.42 -26.99
C VAL A 135 7.11 35.63 -25.87
N ASP A 136 7.00 36.21 -24.68
CA ASP A 136 6.33 35.57 -23.54
C ASP A 136 4.84 35.35 -23.83
N HIS A 137 4.20 36.28 -24.55
CA HIS A 137 2.81 36.14 -24.98
C HIS A 137 2.65 34.98 -25.97
N GLU A 138 3.52 34.87 -26.97
CA GLU A 138 3.51 33.74 -27.92
C GLU A 138 3.71 32.39 -27.20
N ILE A 139 4.67 32.34 -26.26
CA ILE A 139 4.92 31.14 -25.46
C ILE A 139 3.68 30.78 -24.62
N ALA A 140 3.03 31.77 -24.00
CA ALA A 140 1.83 31.54 -23.21
C ALA A 140 0.67 30.98 -24.06
N LEU A 141 0.50 31.47 -25.29
CA LEU A 141 -0.50 30.93 -26.22
C LEU A 141 -0.21 29.47 -26.59
N LEU A 142 1.04 29.15 -26.92
CA LEU A 142 1.46 27.77 -27.22
C LEU A 142 1.28 26.83 -26.02
N MET A 143 1.54 27.31 -24.81
CA MET A 143 1.31 26.53 -23.58
C MET A 143 -0.17 26.25 -23.35
N ASN A 144 -1.04 27.23 -23.59
CA ASN A 144 -2.50 27.03 -23.49
C ASN A 144 -3.00 26.01 -24.51
N GLU A 145 -2.57 26.12 -25.78
CA GLU A 145 -2.95 25.16 -26.82
C GLU A 145 -2.49 23.73 -26.46
N LYS A 146 -1.27 23.59 -25.93
CA LYS A 146 -0.78 22.30 -25.44
C LYS A 146 -1.65 21.76 -24.31
N PHE A 147 -2.02 22.60 -23.34
CA PHE A 147 -2.86 22.19 -22.23
C PHE A 147 -4.23 21.69 -22.70
N ASP A 148 -4.86 22.41 -23.64
CA ASP A 148 -6.15 22.03 -24.21
C ASP A 148 -6.06 20.69 -24.98
N ARG A 149 -4.98 20.49 -25.73
CA ARG A 149 -4.72 19.21 -26.42
C ARG A 149 -4.52 18.07 -25.44
N ASP A 150 -3.65 18.24 -24.45
CA ASP A 150 -3.35 17.20 -23.46
C ASP A 150 -4.61 16.83 -22.65
N PHE A 151 -5.46 17.83 -22.35
CA PHE A 151 -6.77 17.62 -21.72
C PHE A 151 -7.73 16.83 -22.62
N ALA A 152 -7.81 17.18 -23.91
CA ALA A 152 -8.63 16.47 -24.88
C ALA A 152 -8.16 15.02 -25.09
N GLU A 153 -6.84 14.79 -25.17
CA GLU A 153 -6.25 13.46 -25.28
C GLU A 153 -6.56 12.60 -24.05
N LYS A 154 -6.40 13.16 -22.84
CA LYS A 154 -6.74 12.46 -21.60
C LYS A 154 -8.22 12.09 -21.53
N LYS A 155 -9.11 12.99 -21.97
CA LYS A 155 -10.55 12.69 -22.06
C LYS A 155 -10.84 11.59 -23.07
N ALA A 156 -10.19 11.61 -24.23
CA ALA A 156 -10.33 10.58 -25.25
C ALA A 156 -9.79 9.22 -24.77
N GLU A 157 -8.71 9.20 -24.01
CA GLU A 157 -8.16 7.98 -23.42
C GLU A 157 -9.10 7.39 -22.38
N LEU A 158 -9.66 8.21 -21.48
CA LEU A 158 -10.67 7.76 -20.52
C LEU A 158 -11.91 7.18 -21.22
N GLU A 159 -12.35 7.80 -22.33
CA GLU A 159 -13.47 7.28 -23.12
C GLU A 159 -13.11 5.94 -23.78
N ARG A 160 -11.90 5.80 -24.34
CA ARG A 160 -11.43 4.52 -24.89
C ARG A 160 -11.38 3.42 -23.83
N GLN A 161 -10.94 3.76 -22.61
CA GLN A 161 -10.93 2.81 -21.49
C GLN A 161 -12.35 2.41 -21.08
N ARG A 162 -13.31 3.34 -21.08
CA ARG A 162 -14.72 3.04 -20.83
C ARG A 162 -15.30 2.12 -21.88
N VAL A 163 -15.10 2.43 -23.16
CA VAL A 163 -15.57 1.60 -24.27
C VAL A 163 -14.95 0.20 -24.20
N ALA A 164 -13.64 0.09 -23.96
CA ALA A 164 -12.96 -1.19 -23.81
C ALA A 164 -13.53 -2.01 -22.63
N TYR A 165 -13.76 -1.37 -21.47
CA TYR A 165 -14.36 -2.04 -20.31
C TYR A 165 -15.80 -2.50 -20.58
N GLU A 166 -16.61 -1.67 -21.26
CA GLU A 166 -17.96 -2.06 -21.67
C GLU A 166 -17.95 -3.22 -22.68
N GLU A 167 -16.99 -3.23 -23.60
CA GLU A 167 -16.79 -4.35 -24.53
C GLU A 167 -16.36 -5.62 -23.80
N GLU A 168 -15.43 -5.54 -22.84
CA GLU A 168 -15.03 -6.67 -22.00
C GLU A 168 -16.21 -7.24 -21.23
N ILE A 169 -17.06 -6.39 -20.63
CA ILE A 169 -18.29 -6.84 -19.94
C ILE A 169 -19.21 -7.56 -20.93
N LYS A 170 -19.40 -7.02 -22.15
CA LYS A 170 -20.23 -7.68 -23.18
C LYS A 170 -19.66 -9.04 -23.58
N GLN A 171 -18.34 -9.15 -23.74
CA GLN A 171 -17.69 -10.42 -24.05
C GLN A 171 -17.82 -11.42 -22.91
N GLN A 172 -17.61 -10.98 -21.66
CA GLN A 172 -17.80 -11.83 -20.49
C GLN A 172 -19.25 -12.31 -20.34
N ALA A 173 -20.23 -11.44 -20.59
CA ALA A 173 -21.63 -11.82 -20.59
C ALA A 173 -21.96 -12.82 -21.70
N ALA A 174 -21.41 -12.63 -22.91
CA ALA A 174 -21.58 -13.56 -24.03
C ALA A 174 -20.90 -14.91 -23.76
N GLU A 175 -19.70 -14.91 -23.18
CA GLU A 175 -18.98 -16.12 -22.81
C GLU A 175 -19.69 -16.86 -21.68
N GLN A 176 -20.16 -16.16 -20.65
CA GLN A 176 -20.94 -16.76 -19.58
C GLN A 176 -22.23 -17.38 -20.11
N ALA A 177 -22.92 -16.71 -21.03
CA ALA A 177 -24.09 -17.27 -21.71
C ALA A 177 -23.74 -18.52 -22.53
N ARG A 178 -22.57 -18.55 -23.19
CA ARG A 178 -22.09 -19.74 -23.92
C ARG A 178 -21.82 -20.90 -22.96
N ILE A 179 -21.10 -20.65 -21.86
CA ILE A 179 -20.78 -21.66 -20.84
C ILE A 179 -22.06 -22.20 -20.20
N ASP A 180 -23.03 -21.34 -19.89
CA ASP A 180 -24.29 -21.77 -19.30
C ASP A 180 -25.16 -22.53 -20.31
N ALA A 181 -25.14 -22.15 -21.59
CA ALA A 181 -25.79 -22.92 -22.66
C ALA A 181 -25.13 -24.28 -22.87
N GLU A 182 -23.80 -24.35 -22.85
CA GLU A 182 -23.03 -25.59 -22.96
C GLU A 182 -23.28 -26.51 -21.76
N ARG A 183 -23.31 -25.97 -20.53
CA ARG A 183 -23.67 -26.73 -19.31
C ARG A 183 -25.10 -27.26 -19.36
N LYS A 184 -26.05 -26.49 -19.89
CA LYS A 184 -27.42 -26.97 -20.09
C LYS A 184 -27.47 -28.07 -21.14
N ALA A 185 -26.77 -27.91 -22.26
CA ALA A 185 -26.70 -28.93 -23.29
C ALA A 185 -26.02 -30.21 -22.78
N SER A 186 -24.93 -30.11 -22.03
CA SER A 186 -24.27 -31.27 -21.43
C SER A 186 -25.15 -31.95 -20.39
N ALA A 187 -25.84 -31.18 -19.54
CA ALA A 187 -26.81 -31.73 -18.58
C ALA A 187 -28.01 -32.41 -19.28
N GLU A 188 -28.46 -31.89 -20.43
CA GLU A 188 -29.51 -32.52 -21.24
C GLU A 188 -29.02 -33.82 -21.89
N ILE A 189 -27.76 -33.86 -22.37
CA ILE A 189 -27.14 -35.08 -22.90
C ILE A 189 -26.97 -36.11 -21.78
N GLU A 190 -26.41 -35.74 -20.62
CA GLU A 190 -26.26 -36.64 -19.48
C GLU A 190 -27.62 -37.13 -18.97
N ALA A 191 -28.64 -36.28 -18.92
CA ALA A 191 -30.00 -36.68 -18.56
C ALA A 191 -30.61 -37.62 -19.62
N ALA A 192 -30.32 -37.42 -20.90
CA ALA A 192 -30.75 -38.31 -21.97
C ALA A 192 -30.04 -39.67 -21.88
N GLU A 193 -28.73 -39.70 -21.63
CA GLU A 193 -27.94 -40.91 -21.39
C GLU A 193 -28.42 -41.66 -20.15
N GLN A 194 -28.73 -40.95 -19.06
CA GLN A 194 -29.32 -41.57 -17.86
C GLN A 194 -30.68 -42.18 -18.16
N ARG A 195 -31.56 -41.48 -18.88
CA ARG A 195 -32.86 -42.05 -19.31
C ARG A 195 -32.69 -43.26 -20.21
N GLU A 196 -31.73 -43.23 -21.13
CA GLU A 196 -31.43 -44.37 -22.01
C GLU A 196 -30.86 -45.56 -21.22
N ALA A 197 -29.95 -45.30 -20.27
CA ALA A 197 -29.38 -46.32 -19.39
C ALA A 197 -30.44 -46.92 -18.47
N GLU A 198 -31.33 -46.09 -17.90
CA GLU A 198 -32.47 -46.54 -17.08
C GLU A 198 -33.46 -47.35 -17.91
N ALA A 199 -33.76 -46.92 -19.15
CA ALA A 199 -34.62 -47.67 -20.06
C ALA A 199 -34.00 -49.02 -20.46
N LYS A 200 -32.70 -49.06 -20.74
CA LYS A 200 -31.96 -50.31 -21.01
C LYS A 200 -31.93 -51.22 -19.78
N ALA A 201 -31.66 -50.69 -18.59
CA ALA A 201 -31.67 -51.46 -17.35
C ALA A 201 -33.07 -51.95 -16.98
N ALA A 202 -34.13 -51.20 -17.29
CA ALA A 202 -35.51 -51.64 -17.14
C ALA A 202 -35.87 -52.75 -18.15
N ALA A 203 -35.45 -52.61 -19.41
CA ALA A 203 -35.63 -53.63 -20.43
C ALA A 203 -34.88 -54.92 -20.09
N GLU A 204 -33.63 -54.83 -19.62
CA GLU A 204 -32.84 -55.99 -19.20
C GLU A 204 -33.45 -56.66 -17.96
N ARG A 205 -33.96 -55.89 -16.98
CA ARG A 205 -34.72 -56.45 -15.86
C ARG A 205 -35.97 -57.18 -16.33
N ALA A 206 -36.73 -56.59 -17.26
CA ALA A 206 -37.92 -57.23 -17.81
C ALA A 206 -37.58 -58.50 -18.62
N GLU A 207 -36.47 -58.53 -19.36
CA GLU A 207 -36.02 -59.74 -20.04
C GLU A 207 -35.53 -60.82 -19.06
N ARG A 208 -34.78 -60.45 -18.03
CA ARG A 208 -34.36 -61.37 -16.96
C ARG A 208 -35.58 -61.94 -16.23
N GLU A 209 -36.57 -61.13 -15.88
CA GLU A 209 -37.83 -61.58 -15.28
C GLU A 209 -38.60 -62.52 -16.21
N LYS A 210 -38.69 -62.22 -17.51
CA LYS A 210 -39.31 -63.14 -18.49
C LYS A 210 -38.55 -64.46 -18.58
N LEU A 211 -37.22 -64.43 -18.62
CA LEU A 211 -36.39 -65.62 -18.68
C LEU A 211 -36.50 -66.45 -17.40
N GLU A 212 -36.55 -65.81 -16.24
CA GLU A 212 -36.78 -66.47 -14.95
C GLU A 212 -38.19 -67.06 -14.86
N ALA A 213 -39.22 -66.36 -15.34
CA ALA A 213 -40.57 -66.88 -15.41
C ALA A 213 -40.67 -68.09 -16.36
N LEU A 214 -39.99 -68.05 -17.51
CA LEU A 214 -39.89 -69.18 -18.43
C LEU A 214 -39.15 -70.37 -17.80
N LYS A 215 -38.02 -70.13 -17.14
CA LYS A 215 -37.28 -71.17 -16.40
C LYS A 215 -38.12 -71.77 -15.27
N ARG A 216 -38.87 -70.96 -14.51
CA ARG A 216 -39.80 -71.46 -13.49
C ARG A 216 -40.92 -72.30 -14.11
N ALA A 217 -41.50 -71.86 -15.22
CA ALA A 217 -42.51 -72.63 -15.93
C ALA A 217 -41.96 -73.95 -16.52
N GLU A 218 -40.71 -73.97 -16.97
CA GLU A 218 -40.04 -75.19 -17.44
C GLU A 218 -39.74 -76.15 -16.29
N LEU A 219 -39.24 -75.64 -15.16
CA LEU A 219 -39.04 -76.43 -13.95
C LEU A 219 -40.36 -76.99 -13.40
N GLU A 220 -41.44 -76.22 -13.42
CA GLU A 220 -42.78 -76.71 -13.03
C GLU A 220 -43.30 -77.79 -13.98
N LYS A 221 -43.08 -77.65 -15.30
CA LYS A 221 -43.42 -78.71 -16.26
C LYS A 221 -42.59 -79.97 -16.05
N GLN A 222 -41.28 -79.84 -15.79
CA GLN A 222 -40.42 -80.97 -15.49
C GLN A 222 -40.82 -81.65 -14.18
N ALA A 223 -41.13 -80.87 -13.13
CA ALA A 223 -41.63 -81.39 -11.86
C ALA A 223 -42.98 -82.11 -12.01
N ALA A 224 -43.88 -81.62 -12.87
CA ALA A 224 -45.16 -82.28 -13.16
C ALA A 224 -44.96 -83.64 -13.87
N ILE A 225 -44.03 -83.70 -14.85
CA ILE A 225 -43.69 -84.93 -15.57
C ILE A 225 -43.02 -85.95 -14.63
N GLU A 226 -42.14 -85.52 -13.73
CA GLU A 226 -41.52 -86.41 -12.73
C GLU A 226 -42.52 -86.90 -11.68
N ALA A 227 -43.47 -86.06 -11.27
CA ALA A 227 -44.56 -86.46 -10.37
C ALA A 227 -45.49 -87.51 -11.02
N GLU A 228 -45.77 -87.38 -12.32
CA GLU A 228 -46.57 -88.37 -13.07
C GLU A 228 -45.81 -89.69 -13.24
N ARG A 229 -44.50 -89.66 -13.54
CA ARG A 229 -43.66 -90.87 -13.60
C ARG A 229 -43.53 -91.57 -12.25
N ARG A 230 -43.46 -90.82 -11.15
CA ARG A 230 -43.47 -91.41 -9.79
C ARG A 230 -44.80 -92.09 -9.47
N LYS A 231 -45.93 -91.51 -9.88
CA LYS A 231 -47.26 -92.14 -9.72
C LYS A 231 -47.40 -93.42 -10.56
N ALA A 232 -46.92 -93.41 -11.80
CA ALA A 232 -46.92 -94.61 -12.65
C ALA A 232 -46.03 -95.73 -12.09
N ALA A 233 -44.87 -95.39 -11.53
CA ALA A 233 -43.98 -96.36 -10.90
C ALA A 233 -44.57 -96.97 -9.62
N THR A 234 -45.31 -96.19 -8.81
CA THR A 234 -46.00 -96.73 -7.62
C THR A 234 -47.16 -97.65 -7.98
N ASP A 235 -47.88 -97.37 -9.07
CA ASP A 235 -49.03 -98.17 -9.50
C ASP A 235 -48.60 -99.51 -10.13
N GLU A 236 -47.47 -99.56 -10.85
CA GLU A 236 -46.90 -100.85 -11.33
C GLU A 236 -46.39 -101.72 -10.16
N HIS A 237 -45.74 -101.10 -9.18
CA HIS A 237 -45.23 -101.84 -8.01
C HIS A 237 -46.37 -102.44 -7.15
N ALA A 238 -47.52 -101.77 -7.09
CA ALA A 238 -48.72 -102.27 -6.40
C ALA A 238 -49.36 -103.46 -7.12
N ARG A 239 -49.45 -103.45 -8.46
CA ARG A 239 -50.00 -104.58 -9.24
C ARG A 239 -49.15 -105.85 -9.13
N LEU A 240 -47.83 -105.71 -9.12
CA LEU A 240 -46.92 -106.85 -8.99
C LEU A 240 -47.00 -107.51 -7.60
N ALA A 241 -47.24 -106.73 -6.54
CA ALA A 241 -47.42 -107.27 -5.19
C ALA A 241 -48.72 -108.08 -5.04
N GLU A 242 -49.80 -107.67 -5.71
CA GLU A 242 -51.10 -108.35 -5.63
C GLU A 242 -51.15 -109.68 -6.39
N ILE A 243 -50.44 -109.76 -7.54
CA ILE A 243 -50.29 -111.02 -8.30
C ILE A 243 -49.49 -112.06 -7.51
N GLN A 244 -48.53 -111.64 -6.68
CA GLN A 244 -47.74 -112.54 -5.85
C GLN A 244 -48.58 -113.13 -4.70
N HIS A 245 -49.42 -112.31 -4.06
CA HIS A 245 -50.27 -112.74 -2.94
C HIS A 245 -51.31 -113.80 -3.36
N GLN A 246 -51.89 -113.67 -4.56
CA GLN A 246 -52.90 -114.62 -5.06
C GLN A 246 -52.30 -116.02 -5.36
N LYS A 247 -51.05 -116.08 -5.83
CA LYS A 247 -50.38 -117.36 -6.13
C LYS A 247 -49.98 -118.14 -4.89
N ASP A 248 -49.62 -117.45 -3.80
CA ASP A 248 -49.25 -118.11 -2.54
C ASP A 248 -50.47 -118.63 -1.77
N GLU A 249 -51.64 -118.00 -1.94
CA GLU A 249 -52.88 -118.41 -1.29
C GLU A 249 -53.54 -119.65 -1.94
N GLU A 250 -53.40 -119.83 -3.26
CA GLU A 250 -53.91 -121.03 -3.95
C GLU A 250 -53.08 -122.30 -3.65
N LYS A 251 -51.76 -122.16 -3.45
CA LYS A 251 -50.89 -123.30 -3.10
C LYS A 251 -51.22 -123.88 -1.73
N ARG A 252 -51.55 -123.05 -0.73
CA ARG A 252 -51.91 -123.52 0.62
C ARG A 252 -53.26 -124.25 0.64
N ARG A 253 -54.22 -123.84 -0.19
CA ARG A 253 -55.55 -124.48 -0.26
C ARG A 253 -55.55 -125.86 -0.91
N ARG A 254 -54.69 -126.12 -1.91
CA ARG A 254 -54.59 -127.45 -2.53
C ARG A 254 -53.92 -128.48 -1.62
N ALA A 255 -52.91 -128.09 -0.83
CA ALA A 255 -52.19 -129.01 0.04
C ALA A 255 -53.05 -129.58 1.19
N ASP A 256 -53.97 -128.80 1.76
CA ASP A 256 -54.80 -129.24 2.90
C ASP A 256 -55.93 -130.22 2.49
N ILE A 257 -56.42 -130.12 1.25
CA ILE A 257 -57.49 -131.01 0.73
C ILE A 257 -56.96 -132.43 0.47
N ASP A 258 -55.75 -132.56 -0.06
CA ASP A 258 -55.16 -133.87 -0.36
C ASP A 258 -54.75 -134.62 0.92
N HIS A 259 -54.30 -133.91 1.95
CA HIS A 259 -53.94 -134.51 3.25
C HIS A 259 -55.14 -135.19 3.93
N ARG A 260 -56.29 -134.50 3.98
CA ARG A 260 -57.51 -135.02 4.63
C ARG A 260 -58.16 -136.17 3.87
N LYS A 261 -58.05 -136.21 2.55
CA LYS A 261 -58.57 -137.32 1.73
C LYS A 261 -57.79 -138.61 1.95
N ARG A 262 -56.45 -138.54 2.08
CA ARG A 262 -55.60 -139.72 2.27
C ARG A 262 -55.90 -140.45 3.58
N ILE A 263 -55.96 -139.72 4.70
CA ILE A 263 -56.15 -140.30 6.04
C ILE A 263 -57.53 -140.95 6.23
N ASN A 264 -58.58 -140.34 5.65
CA ASN A 264 -59.93 -140.91 5.72
C ASN A 264 -60.04 -142.24 4.95
N ASN A 265 -59.37 -142.36 3.79
CA ASN A 265 -59.39 -143.60 3.02
C ASN A 265 -58.53 -144.71 3.64
N GLU A 266 -57.37 -144.36 4.22
CA GLU A 266 -56.54 -145.33 4.98
C GLU A 266 -57.32 -145.91 6.17
N SER A 267 -58.02 -145.06 6.94
CA SER A 267 -58.85 -145.50 8.07
C SER A 267 -60.01 -146.41 7.64
N LEU A 268 -60.60 -146.16 6.47
CA LEU A 268 -61.69 -146.98 5.91
C LEU A 268 -61.21 -148.39 5.53
N GLN A 269 -60.00 -148.51 4.97
CA GLN A 269 -59.42 -149.80 4.60
C GLN A 269 -59.03 -150.65 5.83
N GLU A 270 -58.56 -150.03 6.93
CA GLU A 270 -58.26 -150.75 8.17
C GLU A 270 -59.50 -151.34 8.86
N LEU A 271 -60.63 -150.62 8.80
CA LEU A 271 -61.91 -151.12 9.34
C LEU A 271 -62.51 -152.26 8.52
N ILE A 272 -62.27 -152.29 7.20
CA ILE A 272 -62.72 -153.40 6.33
C ILE A 272 -61.90 -154.68 6.62
N LYS A 273 -60.60 -154.56 6.90
CA LYS A 273 -59.73 -155.71 7.23
C LYS A 273 -60.07 -156.39 8.56
N THR A 274 -60.69 -155.69 9.49
CA THR A 274 -61.06 -156.22 10.82
C THR A 274 -62.42 -156.95 10.83
N GLY A 275 -63.04 -157.17 9.67
CA GLY A 275 -64.23 -158.01 9.52
C GLY A 275 -65.56 -157.26 9.65
N ILE A 276 -65.55 -155.93 9.68
CA ILE A 276 -66.76 -155.08 9.65
C ILE A 276 -67.17 -154.85 8.19
N SER A 277 -68.46 -155.00 7.87
CA SER A 277 -68.96 -154.76 6.50
C SER A 277 -68.76 -153.31 6.06
N GLU A 278 -68.49 -153.12 4.77
CA GLU A 278 -68.12 -151.82 4.16
C GLU A 278 -69.15 -150.71 4.44
N GLU A 279 -70.45 -151.04 4.43
CA GLU A 279 -71.50 -150.08 4.74
C GLU A 279 -71.47 -149.62 6.21
N CYS A 280 -71.18 -150.52 7.16
CA CYS A 280 -71.06 -150.15 8.57
C CYS A 280 -69.78 -149.35 8.83
N ALA A 281 -68.64 -149.73 8.22
CA ALA A 281 -67.37 -149.02 8.38
C ALA A 281 -67.43 -147.58 7.84
N MET A 282 -68.05 -147.36 6.67
CA MET A 282 -68.23 -146.02 6.12
C MET A 282 -69.15 -145.15 6.98
N ASN A 283 -70.24 -145.71 7.52
CA ASN A 283 -71.14 -144.98 8.41
C ASN A 283 -70.47 -144.61 9.73
N CYS A 284 -69.62 -145.48 10.29
CA CYS A 284 -68.81 -145.17 11.46
C CYS A 284 -67.81 -144.03 11.19
N ILE A 285 -67.06 -144.07 10.08
CA ILE A 285 -66.11 -142.99 9.72
C ILE A 285 -66.84 -141.68 9.42
N LYS A 286 -67.98 -141.70 8.71
CA LYS A 286 -68.79 -140.50 8.47
C LYS A 286 -69.34 -139.91 9.77
N ALA A 287 -69.78 -140.74 10.72
CA ALA A 287 -70.25 -140.27 12.03
C ALA A 287 -69.12 -139.59 12.85
N ILE A 288 -67.90 -140.15 12.80
CA ILE A 288 -66.74 -139.59 13.51
C ILE A 288 -66.20 -138.33 12.80
N ALA A 289 -66.12 -138.33 11.47
CA ALA A 289 -65.67 -137.17 10.68
C ALA A 289 -66.67 -136.00 10.71
N SER A 290 -67.97 -136.28 10.84
CA SER A 290 -69.02 -135.26 11.04
C SER A 290 -69.22 -134.84 12.50
N GLY A 291 -68.41 -135.35 13.43
CA GLY A 291 -68.37 -134.92 14.84
C GLY A 291 -69.58 -135.34 15.69
N LYS A 292 -70.35 -136.36 15.27
CA LYS A 292 -71.57 -136.81 15.96
C LYS A 292 -71.31 -137.82 17.11
N THR A 293 -70.06 -138.11 17.44
CA THR A 293 -69.64 -139.03 18.52
C THR A 293 -68.90 -138.28 19.65
N SER A 294 -69.40 -138.35 20.88
CA SER A 294 -68.98 -137.45 21.97
C SER A 294 -67.53 -137.60 22.46
N HIS A 295 -66.88 -138.76 22.26
CA HIS A 295 -65.53 -139.03 22.80
C HIS A 295 -64.53 -139.65 21.78
N LEU A 296 -64.84 -139.64 20.48
CA LEU A 296 -63.98 -140.17 19.41
C LEU A 296 -63.84 -139.13 18.28
N LYS A 297 -62.61 -138.89 17.79
CA LYS A 297 -62.27 -137.97 16.67
C LYS A 297 -61.21 -138.61 15.76
N ILE A 298 -61.29 -138.38 14.44
CA ILE A 298 -60.24 -138.71 13.48
C ILE A 298 -59.18 -137.59 13.50
N ILE A 299 -57.91 -137.97 13.62
CA ILE A 299 -56.78 -137.04 13.59
C ILE A 299 -56.30 -136.94 12.14
N TYR A 300 -56.29 -135.73 11.59
CA TYR A 300 -55.85 -135.41 10.22
C TYR A 300 -54.46 -134.80 10.20
#